data_AF-A0A7S2PPK0-F1
#
_entry.id   AF-A0A7S2PPK0-F1
#
_cell.length_a   1.000
_cell.length_b   1.000
_cell.length_c   1.000
_cell.angle_alpha   90.00
_cell.angle_beta   90.00
_cell.angle_gamma   90.00
#
_symmetry.space_group_name_H-M   'P 1'
#
loop_
_entity.id
_entity.type
_entity.pdbx_description
1 polymer ?
#
loop_
_entity_poly.entity_id
_entity_poly.type
_entity_poly.pdbx_seq_one_letter_code
_entity_poly.pdbx_strand_id
1 'polypeptide(L)'
;CDPNVKLHKYEGTESLLDFACDIEYNDSNIEAALEVIKVIYDVHPEAIESNRIASNIQSYHEQVQAFINGELVYSRQATDHRQMATPDGNGQLPLHTAVQSKVRLGSIKL
;
A
#
# COMPACT_ATOMS: atom_id res chain seq x y z
N CYS A 1 10.97 18.78 -5.47
CA CYS A 1 11.52 17.41 -5.55
C CYS A 1 11.12 16.79 -6.88
N ASP A 2 12.04 16.07 -7.54
CA ASP A 2 11.76 15.37 -8.79
C ASP A 2 10.76 14.21 -8.51
N PRO A 3 9.58 14.18 -9.17
CA PRO A 3 8.59 13.11 -8.99
C PRO A 3 9.13 11.71 -9.30
N ASN A 4 10.14 11.61 -10.17
CA ASN A 4 10.75 10.33 -10.55
C ASN A 4 11.64 9.77 -9.45
N VAL A 5 12.30 10.65 -8.67
CA VAL A 5 13.06 10.27 -7.47
C VAL A 5 12.11 9.89 -6.33
N LYS A 6 10.97 10.57 -6.21
CA LYS A 6 9.97 10.30 -5.17
C LYS A 6 9.27 8.95 -5.34
N LEU A 7 9.04 8.53 -6.59
CA LEU A 7 8.26 7.32 -6.91
C LEU A 7 9.12 6.09 -7.28
N HIS A 8 10.45 6.21 -7.26
CA HIS A 8 11.38 5.18 -7.80
C HIS A 8 10.87 4.58 -9.12
N LYS A 9 10.62 5.44 -10.10
CA LYS A 9 10.08 4.99 -11.38
C LYS A 9 11.14 4.23 -12.17
N TYR A 10 10.88 2.98 -12.50
CA TYR A 10 11.58 2.24 -13.55
C TYR A 10 11.01 2.70 -14.91
N GLU A 11 11.89 3.06 -15.84
CA GLU A 11 11.56 3.57 -17.20
C GLU A 11 10.59 4.77 -17.27
N GLY A 12 10.45 5.54 -16.18
CA GLY A 12 9.64 6.76 -16.15
C GLY A 12 8.12 6.55 -16.07
N THR A 13 7.65 5.29 -16.03
CA THR A 13 6.21 4.94 -16.03
C THR A 13 5.80 3.97 -14.92
N GLU A 14 6.67 3.04 -14.50
CA GLU A 14 6.32 2.00 -13.52
C GLU A 14 6.96 2.27 -12.16
N SER A 15 6.17 2.23 -11.09
CA SER A 15 6.74 2.15 -9.74
C SER A 15 7.29 0.74 -9.51
N LEU A 16 8.29 0.60 -8.63
CA LEU A 16 8.79 -0.72 -8.23
C LEU A 16 7.67 -1.60 -7.61
N LEU A 17 6.67 -0.97 -7.00
CA LEU A 17 5.50 -1.66 -6.45
C LEU A 17 4.61 -2.21 -7.57
N ASP A 18 4.36 -1.43 -8.62
CA ASP A 18 3.58 -1.84 -9.78
C ASP A 18 4.21 -3.09 -10.41
N PHE A 19 5.53 -3.05 -10.63
CA PHE A 19 6.27 -4.17 -11.19
C PHE A 19 6.18 -5.41 -10.30
N ALA A 20 6.39 -5.28 -8.99
CA ALA A 20 6.33 -6.40 -8.06
C ALA A 20 4.93 -7.03 -7.98
N CYS A 21 3.87 -6.23 -8.01
CA CYS A 21 2.50 -6.75 -7.98
C CYS A 21 2.11 -7.49 -9.27
N ASP A 22 2.67 -7.11 -10.42
CA ASP A 22 2.34 -7.68 -11.74
C ASP A 22 3.02 -9.02 -12.03
N ILE A 23 3.98 -9.44 -11.20
CA ILE A 23 4.64 -10.73 -11.34
C ILE A 23 3.64 -11.87 -11.05
N GLU A 24 3.65 -12.90 -11.90
CA GLU A 24 2.88 -14.11 -11.68
C GLU A 24 3.46 -14.94 -10.52
N TYR A 25 2.77 -14.91 -9.38
CA TYR A 25 3.07 -15.73 -8.22
C TYR A 25 2.18 -16.97 -8.15
N ASN A 26 2.68 -17.98 -7.46
CA ASN A 26 1.91 -19.16 -7.09
C ASN A 26 2.06 -19.40 -5.58
N ASP A 27 1.29 -20.36 -5.05
CA ASP A 27 1.25 -20.64 -3.61
C ASP A 27 2.61 -20.97 -3.00
N SER A 28 3.59 -21.43 -3.79
CA SER A 28 4.92 -21.79 -3.29
C SER A 28 5.86 -20.59 -3.08
N ASN A 29 5.61 -19.46 -3.73
CA ASN A 29 6.49 -18.28 -3.68
C ASN A 29 5.78 -17.00 -3.22
N ILE A 30 4.46 -17.01 -3.09
CA ILE A 30 3.66 -15.84 -2.72
C ILE A 30 4.06 -15.24 -1.37
N GLU A 31 4.38 -16.05 -0.37
CA GLU A 31 4.73 -15.53 0.96
C GLU A 31 6.01 -14.68 0.93
N ALA A 32 7.05 -15.18 0.25
CA ALA A 32 8.29 -14.45 0.07
C ALA A 32 8.10 -13.19 -0.79
N ALA A 33 7.30 -13.31 -1.86
CA ALA A 33 6.92 -12.18 -2.70
C ALA A 33 6.20 -11.09 -1.91
N LEU A 34 5.28 -11.49 -1.03
CA LEU A 34 4.49 -10.56 -0.22
C LEU A 34 5.37 -9.78 0.74
N GLU A 35 6.40 -10.39 1.35
CA GLU A 35 7.36 -9.65 2.17
C GLU A 35 8.17 -8.63 1.37
N VAL A 36 8.55 -8.96 0.13
CA VAL A 36 9.20 -7.99 -0.78
C VAL A 36 8.26 -6.84 -1.13
N ILE A 37 7.01 -7.12 -1.51
CA ILE A 37 5.99 -6.12 -1.83
C ILE A 37 5.76 -5.19 -0.64
N LYS A 38 5.64 -5.73 0.58
CA LYS A 38 5.48 -4.95 1.81
C LYS A 38 6.66 -4.01 2.05
N VAL A 39 7.89 -4.48 1.87
CA VAL A 39 9.09 -3.64 2.00
C VAL A 39 9.08 -2.52 0.95
N ILE A 40 8.76 -2.82 -0.30
CA ILE A 40 8.67 -1.80 -1.36
C ILE A 40 7.61 -0.75 -1.02
N TYR A 41 6.44 -1.19 -0.55
CA TYR A 41 5.35 -0.32 -0.12
C TYR A 41 5.74 0.56 1.08
N ASP A 42 6.43 0.01 2.08
CA ASP A 42 6.88 0.77 3.26
C ASP A 42 7.85 1.91 2.88
N VAL A 43 8.63 1.76 1.81
CA VAL A 43 9.55 2.80 1.33
C VAL A 43 8.83 3.86 0.48
N HIS A 44 7.86 3.45 -0.35
CA HIS A 44 7.12 4.35 -1.26
C HIS A 44 5.62 4.08 -1.22
N PRO A 45 4.93 4.42 -0.13
CA PRO A 45 3.51 4.10 0.02
C PRO A 45 2.62 4.82 -0.97
N GLU A 46 3.03 5.99 -1.48
CA GLU A 46 2.30 6.71 -2.53
C GLU A 46 2.16 5.93 -3.84
N ALA A 47 3.01 4.91 -4.07
CA ALA A 47 2.95 4.08 -5.27
C ALA A 47 1.65 3.27 -5.37
N ILE A 48 0.99 2.99 -4.24
CA ILE A 48 -0.26 2.21 -4.22
C ILE A 48 -1.43 2.91 -4.93
N GLU A 49 -1.34 4.25 -5.08
CA GLU A 49 -2.34 5.05 -5.81
C GLU A 49 -2.10 5.02 -7.34
N SER A 50 -1.16 4.20 -7.83
CA SER A 50 -0.92 4.01 -9.26
C SER A 50 -2.19 3.54 -9.97
N ASN A 51 -2.50 4.18 -11.10
CA ASN A 51 -3.62 3.79 -11.96
C ASN A 51 -3.46 2.37 -12.51
N ARG A 52 -2.22 1.89 -12.63
CA ARG A 52 -1.91 0.52 -13.08
C ARG A 52 -2.30 -0.50 -12.03
N ILE A 53 -1.92 -0.27 -10.77
CA ILE A 53 -2.36 -1.12 -9.64
C ILE A 53 -3.89 -1.17 -9.59
N ALA A 54 -4.56 -0.02 -9.67
CA ALA A 54 -6.02 0.04 -9.66
C ALA A 54 -6.66 -0.73 -10.83
N SER A 55 -6.04 -0.70 -12.01
CA SER A 55 -6.57 -1.35 -13.22
C SER A 55 -6.29 -2.85 -13.26
N ASN A 56 -5.17 -3.29 -12.70
CA ASN A 56 -4.70 -4.68 -12.75
C ASN A 56 -4.96 -5.45 -11.45
N ILE A 57 -5.58 -4.84 -10.43
CA ILE A 57 -5.74 -5.50 -9.11
C ILE A 57 -6.39 -6.88 -9.21
N GLN A 58 -7.31 -7.08 -10.16
CA GLN A 58 -8.01 -8.35 -10.35
C GLN A 58 -7.15 -9.46 -10.98
N SER A 59 -6.04 -9.11 -11.64
CA SER A 59 -5.11 -10.09 -12.22
C SER A 59 -4.00 -10.52 -11.26
N TYR A 60 -3.86 -9.86 -10.11
CA TYR A 60 -2.85 -10.21 -9.12
C TYR A 60 -3.22 -11.47 -8.34
N HIS A 61 -2.22 -12.07 -7.71
CA HIS A 61 -2.46 -13.17 -6.77
C HIS A 61 -3.36 -12.71 -5.60
N GLU A 62 -4.28 -13.56 -5.14
CA GLU A 62 -5.30 -13.22 -4.12
C GLU A 62 -4.73 -12.57 -2.85
N GLN A 63 -3.58 -13.05 -2.37
CA GLN A 63 -2.89 -12.48 -1.20
C GLN A 63 -2.34 -11.07 -1.46
N VAL A 64 -1.86 -10.80 -2.67
CA VAL A 64 -1.44 -9.44 -3.07
C VAL A 64 -2.68 -8.54 -3.15
N GLN A 65 -3.79 -9.03 -3.71
CA GLN A 65 -5.05 -8.27 -3.74
C GLN A 65 -5.52 -7.90 -2.34
N ALA A 66 -5.53 -8.85 -1.42
CA ALA A 66 -5.95 -8.63 -0.04
C ALA A 66 -5.06 -7.58 0.66
N PHE A 67 -3.75 -7.67 0.45
CA PHE A 67 -2.80 -6.68 0.97
C PHE A 67 -3.05 -5.28 0.40
N ILE A 68 -3.09 -5.12 -0.93
CA ILE A 68 -3.27 -3.82 -1.58
C ILE A 68 -4.61 -3.18 -1.19
N ASN A 69 -5.69 -3.95 -1.16
CA ASN A 69 -7.00 -3.44 -0.74
C ASN A 69 -7.00 -2.99 0.72
N GLY A 70 -6.33 -3.73 1.60
CA GLY A 70 -6.18 -3.36 3.01
C GLY A 70 -5.44 -2.04 3.19
N GLU A 71 -4.27 -1.92 2.56
CA GLU A 71 -3.44 -0.71 2.66
C GLU A 71 -4.07 0.51 1.96
N LEU A 72 -4.83 0.32 0.87
CA LEU A 72 -5.56 1.41 0.19
C LEU A 72 -6.58 2.10 1.11
N VAL A 73 -7.26 1.35 1.98
CA VAL A 73 -8.20 1.93 2.94
C VAL A 73 -7.48 2.93 3.84
N TYR A 74 -6.34 2.52 4.38
CA TYR A 74 -5.54 3.37 5.26
C TYR A 74 -4.87 4.53 4.51
N SER A 75 -4.30 4.30 3.32
CA SER A 75 -3.72 5.35 2.46
C SER A 75 -4.71 6.49 2.19
N ARG A 76 -5.95 6.14 1.85
CA ARG A 76 -7.03 7.10 1.57
C ARG A 76 -7.50 7.80 2.84
N GLN A 77 -7.68 7.06 3.92
CA GLN A 77 -8.02 7.62 5.23
C GLN A 77 -6.98 8.65 5.69
N ALA A 78 -5.69 8.35 5.49
CA ALA A 78 -4.57 9.22 5.83
C ALA A 78 -4.50 10.51 4.99
N THR A 79 -5.22 10.58 3.87
CA THR A 79 -5.31 11.80 3.05
C THR A 79 -6.35 12.79 3.59
N ASP A 80 -7.33 12.32 4.36
CA ASP A 80 -8.35 13.15 4.99
C ASP A 80 -7.98 13.45 6.46
N HIS A 81 -7.46 14.66 6.68
CA HIS A 81 -7.08 15.14 8.01
C HIS A 81 -8.22 15.08 9.03
N ARG A 82 -9.48 15.26 8.61
CA ARG A 82 -10.61 15.16 9.52
C ARG A 82 -10.81 13.73 9.96
N GLN A 83 -10.70 12.77 9.04
CA GLN A 83 -10.81 11.35 9.39
C GLN A 83 -9.69 10.92 10.33
N MET A 84 -8.45 11.38 10.09
CA MET A 84 -7.30 11.08 10.95
C MET A 84 -7.42 11.67 12.38
N ALA A 85 -8.18 12.74 12.55
CA ALA A 85 -8.41 13.39 13.84
C ALA A 85 -9.73 13.02 14.52
N THR A 86 -10.59 12.23 13.84
CA THR A 86 -11.91 11.86 14.38
C THR A 86 -11.81 10.51 15.10
N PRO A 87 -12.12 10.46 16.41
CA PRO A 87 -12.19 9.19 17.13
C PRO A 87 -13.38 8.33 16.66
N ASP A 88 -13.21 7.01 16.69
CA ASP A 88 -14.29 6.06 16.46
C ASP A 88 -15.27 5.99 17.66
N GLY A 89 -16.25 5.08 17.58
CA GLY A 89 -17.24 4.88 18.66
C GLY A 89 -16.66 4.46 20.01
N ASN A 90 -15.40 4.00 20.05
CA ASN A 90 -14.66 3.65 21.26
C ASN A 90 -13.71 4.78 21.70
N GLY A 91 -13.73 5.95 21.04
CA GLY A 91 -12.83 7.05 21.31
C GLY A 91 -11.41 6.84 20.76
N GLN A 92 -11.19 5.86 19.88
CA GLN A 92 -9.89 5.58 19.29
C GLN A 92 -9.71 6.36 17.99
N LEU A 93 -8.61 7.11 17.88
CA LEU A 93 -8.19 7.66 16.59
C LEU A 93 -7.74 6.55 15.63
N PRO A 94 -7.79 6.78 14.30
CA PRO A 94 -7.27 5.85 13.30
C PRO A 94 -5.83 5.39 13.54
N LEU A 95 -4.99 6.22 14.17
CA LEU A 95 -3.64 5.82 14.57
C LEU A 95 -3.65 4.70 15.63
N HIS A 96 -4.56 4.74 16.59
CA HIS A 96 -4.67 3.69 17.62
C HIS A 96 -5.10 2.36 17.00
N THR A 97 -6.05 2.39 16.07
CA THR A 97 -6.50 1.19 15.37
C THR A 97 -5.43 0.67 14.43
N ALA A 98 -4.70 1.53 13.71
CA ALA A 98 -3.58 1.14 12.86
C ALA A 98 -2.47 0.41 13.66
N VAL A 99 -2.11 0.93 14.84
CA VAL A 99 -1.13 0.29 15.73
C VAL A 99 -1.64 -1.06 16.26
N GLN A 100 -2.91 -1.16 16.65
CA GLN A 100 -3.51 -2.43 17.10
C GLN A 100 -3.60 -3.47 15.98
N SER A 101 -3.95 -3.03 14.78
CA SER A 101 -4.07 -3.87 13.58
C SER A 101 -2.73 -4.18 12.91
N LYS A 102 -1.61 -3.69 13.45
CA LYS A 102 -0.26 -3.87 12.90
C LYS A 102 -0.17 -3.45 11.42
N VAL A 103 -0.87 -2.38 11.08
CA VAL A 103 -0.83 -1.78 9.74
C VAL A 103 0.61 -1.37 9.41
N ARG A 104 0.99 -1.51 8.16
CA ARG A 104 2.35 -1.23 7.70
C ARG A 104 2.65 0.27 7.76
N LEU A 105 3.93 0.59 7.97
CA LEU A 105 4.36 1.98 8.21
C LEU A 105 4.08 2.87 7.01
N GLY A 106 4.13 2.30 5.79
CA GLY A 106 3.74 3.01 4.57
C GLY A 106 2.34 3.64 4.64
N SER A 107 1.38 2.98 5.30
CA SER A 107 0.01 3.47 5.43
C SER A 107 -0.18 4.55 6.51
N ILE A 108 0.81 4.74 7.39
CA ILE A 108 0.73 5.72 8.48
C ILE A 108 1.36 7.03 8.00
N LYS A 109 0.54 7.97 7.52
CA LYS A 109 0.98 9.37 7.34
C LYS A 109 0.70 10.14 8.64
N LEU A 110 1.75 10.56 9.31
CA LEU A 110 1.72 11.49 10.45
C LEU A 110 1.85 12.94 9.96
#